data_AF-V5IGR4-F1
#
_entry.id   AF-V5IGR4-F1
#
_cell.length_a   1.000
_cell.length_b   1.000
_cell.length_c   1.000
_cell.angle_alpha   90.00
_cell.angle_beta   90.00
_cell.angle_gamma   90.00
#
_symmetry.space_group_name_H-M   'P 1'
#
loop_
_entity.id
_entity.type
_entity.pdbx_description
1 polymer ?
#
loop_
_entity_poly.entity_id
_entity_poly.type
_entity_poly.pdbx_seq_one_letter_code
_entity_poly.pdbx_strand_id
1 'polypeptide(L)'
;STAIEHRNMKALLLSGFLVLLAATAASARIAADLPWVCGPREVFKACVSSSCAELKCGMEGMPVACTMDCVSGCFCAPGFYRKGHRECVPWSECRIEPFKPMPKA
;
A
#
# COMPACT_ATOMS: atom_id res chain seq x y z
N SER A 1 50.39 -11.17 30.77
CA SER A 1 48.95 -11.53 30.67
C SER A 1 48.07 -10.56 29.89
N THR A 2 48.58 -9.40 29.41
CA THR A 2 47.80 -8.36 28.70
C THR A 2 47.54 -8.66 27.21
N ALA A 3 48.30 -9.57 26.59
CA ALA A 3 48.13 -9.93 25.17
C ALA A 3 46.93 -10.87 24.90
N ILE A 4 46.53 -11.68 25.89
CA ILE A 4 45.40 -12.63 25.78
C ILE A 4 44.07 -11.88 25.94
N GLU A 5 44.00 -10.95 26.91
CA GLU A 5 42.89 -10.00 27.11
C GLU A 5 42.61 -9.16 25.85
N HIS A 6 43.66 -8.59 25.23
CA HIS A 6 43.51 -7.81 24.00
C HIS A 6 43.06 -8.66 22.79
N ARG A 7 43.45 -9.93 22.71
CA ARG A 7 43.05 -10.84 21.62
C ARG A 7 41.59 -11.28 21.79
N ASN A 8 41.17 -11.52 23.02
CA ASN A 8 39.78 -11.83 23.37
C ASN A 8 38.85 -10.63 23.16
N MET A 9 39.28 -9.41 23.55
CA MET A 9 38.53 -8.18 23.30
C MET A 9 38.32 -7.93 21.79
N LYS A 10 39.36 -8.10 20.96
CA LYS A 10 39.24 -7.96 19.50
C LYS A 10 38.34 -9.02 18.89
N ALA A 11 38.38 -10.26 19.38
CA ALA A 11 37.50 -11.34 18.94
C ALA A 11 36.03 -11.09 19.32
N LEU A 12 35.78 -10.53 20.51
CA LEU A 12 34.45 -10.10 20.97
C LEU A 12 33.90 -8.93 20.14
N LEU A 13 34.74 -7.95 19.80
CA LEU A 13 34.35 -6.84 18.93
C LEU A 13 34.05 -7.30 17.50
N LEU A 14 34.87 -8.20 16.93
CA LEU A 14 34.66 -8.74 15.59
C LEU A 14 33.40 -9.63 15.51
N SER A 15 33.17 -10.47 16.52
CA SER A 15 31.96 -11.29 16.60
C SER A 15 30.70 -10.45 16.82
N GLY A 16 30.76 -9.42 17.68
CA GLY A 16 29.66 -8.47 17.86
C GLY A 16 29.32 -7.71 16.57
N PHE A 17 30.33 -7.27 15.82
CA PHE A 17 30.15 -6.62 14.52
C PHE A 17 29.55 -7.56 13.47
N LEU A 18 29.99 -8.83 13.42
CA LEU A 18 29.42 -9.86 12.55
C LEU A 18 27.94 -10.14 12.86
N VAL A 19 27.57 -10.18 14.14
CA VAL A 19 26.16 -10.34 14.57
C VAL A 19 25.33 -9.11 14.18
N LEU A 20 25.87 -7.90 14.34
CA LEU A 20 25.21 -6.66 13.91
C LEU A 20 25.00 -6.62 12.38
N LEU A 21 26.00 -7.02 11.59
CA LEU A 21 25.89 -7.12 10.13
C LEU A 21 24.89 -8.19 9.68
N ALA A 22 24.76 -9.30 10.41
CA ALA A 22 23.76 -10.32 10.11
C ALA A 22 22.33 -9.83 10.46
N ALA A 23 22.17 -9.08 11.55
CA ALA A 23 20.89 -8.52 11.96
C ALA A 23 20.36 -7.48 10.96
N THR A 24 21.22 -6.69 10.31
CA THR A 24 20.80 -5.75 9.25
C THR A 24 20.35 -6.46 7.97
N ALA A 25 20.80 -7.68 7.71
CA ALA A 25 20.34 -8.49 6.58
C ALA A 25 18.98 -9.17 6.84
N ALA A 26 18.61 -9.38 8.11
CA ALA A 26 17.37 -10.02 8.51
C ALA A 26 16.15 -9.07 8.50
N SER A 27 16.36 -7.75 8.55
CA SER A 27 15.28 -6.76 8.63
C SER A 27 14.57 -6.48 7.29
N ALA A 28 15.07 -6.99 6.16
CA ALA A 28 14.50 -6.74 4.83
C ALA A 28 13.33 -7.67 4.43
N ARG A 29 12.89 -8.58 5.32
CA ARG A 29 11.95 -9.67 4.95
C ARG A 29 10.54 -9.54 5.54
N ILE A 30 10.21 -8.48 6.27
CA ILE A 30 8.88 -8.34 6.95
C ILE A 30 7.87 -7.51 6.12
N ALA A 31 8.24 -7.03 4.92
CA ALA A 31 7.31 -6.27 4.07
C ALA A 31 6.29 -7.14 3.31
N ALA A 32 6.48 -8.47 3.27
CA ALA A 32 5.66 -9.36 2.45
C ALA A 32 4.35 -9.80 3.12
N ASP A 33 4.20 -9.63 4.45
CA ASP A 33 3.06 -10.13 5.23
C ASP A 33 2.33 -9.03 6.03
N LEU A 34 2.57 -7.75 5.73
CA LEU A 34 1.79 -6.69 6.36
C LEU A 34 0.34 -6.73 5.81
N PRO A 35 -0.68 -6.64 6.69
CA PRO A 35 -2.05 -6.44 6.22
C PRO A 35 -2.05 -5.23 5.29
N TRP A 36 -2.60 -5.38 4.08
CA TRP A 36 -2.62 -4.33 3.07
C TRP A 36 -3.02 -2.99 3.68
N VAL A 37 -2.05 -2.09 3.88
CA VAL A 37 -2.32 -0.78 4.45
C VAL A 37 -2.85 0.10 3.34
N CYS A 38 -4.17 0.27 3.32
CA CYS A 38 -4.81 1.16 2.35
C CYS A 38 -4.60 2.63 2.71
N GLY A 39 -4.68 3.49 1.69
CA GLY A 39 -4.55 4.92 1.87
C GLY A 39 -5.73 5.53 2.64
N PRO A 40 -5.67 6.84 2.92
CA PRO A 40 -6.79 7.55 3.50
C PRO A 40 -8.07 7.35 2.68
N ARG A 41 -9.19 7.03 3.35
CA ARG A 41 -10.51 6.84 2.74
C ARG A 41 -10.59 5.64 1.76
N GLU A 42 -9.66 4.70 1.89
CA GLU A 42 -9.66 3.43 1.17
C GLU A 42 -9.88 2.25 2.11
N VAL A 43 -10.43 1.16 1.57
CA VAL A 43 -10.60 -0.11 2.26
C VAL A 43 -10.09 -1.23 1.36
N PHE A 44 -9.45 -2.22 1.97
CA PHE A 44 -9.06 -3.42 1.24
C PHE A 44 -10.30 -4.24 0.90
N LYS A 45 -10.42 -4.63 -0.36
CA LYS A 45 -11.47 -5.56 -0.83
C LYS A 45 -10.78 -6.72 -1.53
N ALA A 46 -11.29 -7.92 -1.28
CA ALA A 46 -10.80 -9.14 -1.90
C ALA A 46 -11.77 -9.61 -2.99
N CYS A 47 -11.25 -9.97 -4.15
CA CYS A 47 -12.00 -10.56 -5.26
C CYS A 47 -13.29 -9.82 -5.62
N VAL A 48 -13.16 -8.53 -5.96
CA VAL A 48 -14.26 -7.69 -6.43
C VAL A 48 -14.10 -7.38 -7.91
N SER A 49 -15.22 -7.15 -8.59
CA SER A 49 -15.27 -6.69 -9.98
C SER A 49 -14.58 -5.34 -10.13
N SER A 50 -13.62 -5.18 -11.06
CA SER A 50 -12.94 -3.90 -11.25
C SER A 50 -13.86 -2.79 -11.77
N SER A 51 -14.95 -3.13 -12.44
CA SER A 51 -15.96 -2.16 -12.88
C SER A 51 -16.91 -1.76 -11.76
N CYS A 52 -16.99 -2.56 -10.69
CA CYS A 52 -17.93 -2.37 -9.60
C CYS A 52 -17.33 -2.23 -8.18
N ALA A 53 -16.01 -2.14 -8.07
CA ALA A 53 -15.35 -2.13 -6.77
C ALA A 53 -15.47 -0.78 -6.03
N GLU A 54 -15.67 0.33 -6.74
CA GLU A 54 -15.74 1.69 -6.18
C GLU A 54 -16.39 2.67 -7.15
N LEU A 55 -16.84 3.83 -6.62
CA LEU A 55 -17.29 4.95 -7.43
C LEU A 55 -16.10 5.79 -7.91
N LYS A 56 -16.21 6.39 -9.09
CA LYS A 56 -15.24 7.35 -9.64
C LYS A 56 -15.91 8.71 -9.79
N CYS A 57 -15.15 9.79 -9.66
CA CYS A 57 -15.71 11.13 -9.94
C CYS A 57 -16.31 11.17 -11.35
N GLY A 58 -17.51 11.74 -11.48
CA GLY A 58 -18.29 11.73 -12.72
C GLY A 58 -19.27 10.56 -12.87
N MET A 59 -19.27 9.59 -11.95
CA MET A 59 -20.33 8.59 -11.85
C MET A 59 -21.51 9.12 -11.03
N GLU A 60 -22.72 9.03 -11.57
CA GLU A 60 -23.97 9.33 -10.83
C GLU A 60 -24.29 8.24 -9.79
N GLY A 61 -23.76 7.03 -10.01
CA GLY A 61 -23.93 5.89 -9.12
C GLY A 61 -23.17 4.67 -9.64
N MET A 62 -23.36 3.54 -8.96
CA MET A 62 -22.76 2.27 -9.35
C MET A 62 -23.40 1.77 -10.65
N PRO A 63 -22.63 1.27 -11.64
CA PRO A 63 -23.23 0.64 -12.82
C PRO A 63 -24.07 -0.58 -12.43
N VAL A 64 -25.15 -0.82 -13.17
CA VAL A 64 -26.06 -1.96 -12.96
C VAL A 64 -25.38 -3.29 -13.31
N ALA A 65 -24.50 -3.28 -14.32
CA ALA A 65 -23.75 -4.45 -14.76
C ALA A 65 -22.28 -4.32 -14.37
N CYS A 66 -21.72 -5.42 -13.87
CA CYS A 66 -20.35 -5.53 -13.42
C CYS A 66 -19.57 -6.53 -14.28
N THR A 67 -18.27 -6.30 -14.48
CA THR A 67 -17.36 -7.30 -15.03
C THR A 67 -17.18 -8.46 -14.03
N MET A 68 -16.92 -9.66 -14.54
CA MET A 68 -16.78 -10.88 -13.71
C MET A 68 -15.33 -11.14 -13.27
N ASP A 69 -14.45 -10.16 -13.39
CA ASP A 69 -13.08 -10.26 -12.95
C ASP A 69 -12.97 -10.21 -11.41
N CYS A 70 -11.88 -10.78 -10.89
CA CYS A 70 -11.62 -10.92 -9.47
C CYS A 70 -10.35 -10.13 -9.13
N VAL A 71 -10.52 -8.89 -8.67
CA VAL A 71 -9.40 -8.01 -8.31
C VAL A 71 -9.41 -7.77 -6.81
N SER A 72 -8.23 -7.90 -6.20
CA SER A 72 -8.00 -7.61 -4.77
C SER A 72 -7.07 -6.42 -4.65
N GLY A 73 -7.39 -5.50 -3.73
CA GLY A 73 -6.60 -4.28 -3.55
C GLY A 73 -7.34 -3.23 -2.72
N CYS A 74 -6.78 -2.03 -2.68
CA CYS A 74 -7.38 -0.90 -2.01
C CYS A 74 -8.32 -0.15 -2.95
N PHE A 75 -9.55 0.05 -2.49
CA PHE A 75 -10.62 0.73 -3.21
C PHE A 75 -11.23 1.80 -2.33
N CYS A 76 -11.89 2.80 -2.90
CA CYS A 76 -12.56 3.84 -2.12
C CYS A 76 -13.59 3.22 -1.18
N ALA A 77 -13.56 3.71 0.06
CA ALA A 77 -14.56 3.38 1.06
C ALA A 77 -15.95 3.86 0.59
N PRO A 78 -17.04 3.24 1.08
CA PRO A 78 -18.39 3.71 0.78
C PRO A 78 -18.56 5.21 1.05
N GLY A 79 -19.19 5.93 0.10
CA GLY A 79 -19.37 7.39 0.18
C GLY A 79 -18.23 8.23 -0.40
N PHE A 80 -17.11 7.60 -0.80
CA PHE A 80 -15.99 8.25 -1.46
C PHE A 80 -15.87 7.86 -2.93
N TYR A 81 -15.32 8.77 -3.72
CA TYR A 81 -15.19 8.69 -5.16
C TYR A 81 -13.73 8.79 -5.55
N ARG A 82 -13.27 7.92 -6.44
CA ARG A 82 -11.90 7.98 -6.93
C ARG A 82 -11.74 9.17 -7.88
N LYS A 83 -10.86 10.11 -7.49
CA LYS A 83 -10.37 11.22 -8.31
C LYS A 83 -9.00 10.81 -8.89
N GLY A 84 -8.96 10.53 -10.19
CA GLY A 84 -7.75 10.05 -10.85
C GLY A 84 -7.36 8.64 -10.39
N HIS A 85 -6.08 8.39 -10.12
CA HIS A 85 -5.59 7.08 -9.66
C HIS A 85 -5.28 6.99 -8.17
N ARG A 86 -5.25 8.11 -7.44
CA ARG A 86 -4.57 8.17 -6.12
C ARG A 86 -5.45 8.60 -4.96
N GLU A 87 -6.57 9.25 -5.20
CA GLU A 87 -7.32 9.89 -4.12
C GLU A 87 -8.80 9.50 -4.13
N CYS A 88 -9.30 9.12 -2.96
CA CYS A 88 -10.71 8.90 -2.71
C CYS A 88 -11.27 10.12 -1.99
N VAL A 89 -12.14 10.89 -2.65
CA VAL A 89 -12.67 12.17 -2.15
C VAL A 89 -14.18 12.11 -1.95
N PRO A 90 -14.77 12.92 -1.06
CA PRO A 90 -16.23 13.08 -1.02
C PRO A 90 -16.73 13.70 -2.33
N TRP A 91 -17.99 13.44 -2.67
CA TRP A 91 -18.61 13.95 -3.91
C TRP A 91 -18.52 15.46 -4.10
N SER A 92 -18.49 16.24 -3.01
CA SER A 92 -18.31 17.70 -3.05
C SER A 92 -17.02 18.12 -3.76
N GLU A 93 -15.94 17.35 -3.59
CA GLU A 93 -14.62 17.65 -4.18
C GLU A 93 -14.50 17.17 -5.64
N CYS A 94 -15.37 16.26 -6.10
CA CYS A 94 -15.46 15.91 -7.52
C CYS A 94 -16.00 17.06 -8.37
N ARG A 95 -16.85 17.94 -7.80
CA ARG A 95 -17.53 19.02 -8.52
C ARG A 95 -16.72 20.31 -8.67
N ILE A 96 -15.51 20.35 -8.11
CA ILE A 96 -14.64 21.55 -8.09
C ILE A 96 -13.67 21.58 -9.28
N GLU A 97 -13.45 20.47 -9.98
CA GLU A 97 -12.60 20.47 -11.18
C GLU A 97 -13.43 20.74 -12.44
N PRO A 98 -13.00 21.67 -13.33
CA PRO A 98 -13.54 21.73 -14.67
C PRO A 98 -13.22 20.41 -15.37
N PHE A 99 -14.27 19.66 -15.70
CA PHE A 99 -14.23 18.37 -16.41
C PHE A 99 -13.15 18.37 -17.50
N LYS A 100 -11.98 17.77 -17.23
CA LYS A 100 -11.22 17.12 -18.31
C LYS A 100 -11.93 15.79 -18.53
N PRO A 101 -12.60 15.58 -19.67
CA PRO A 101 -13.21 14.29 -19.97
C PRO A 101 -12.14 13.21 -19.85
N MET A 102 -12.42 12.14 -19.11
CA MET A 102 -11.55 10.96 -19.17
C MET A 102 -11.53 10.49 -20.63
N PRO A 103 -10.34 10.28 -21.24
CA PRO A 103 -10.27 9.69 -22.57
C PRO A 103 -10.99 8.34 -22.54
N LYS A 104 -11.91 8.14 -23.47
CA LYS A 104 -12.52 6.82 -23.68
C LYS A 104 -11.40 5.87 -24.12
N ALA A 105 -11.21 4.78 -23.37
CA ALA A 105 -10.37 3.66 -23.78
C ALA A 105 -11.12 2.79 -24.81
#